data_AF-A0A6J1S426-F1
#
_entry.id   AF-A0A6J1S426-F1
#
_cell.length_a   1.000
_cell.length_b   1.000
_cell.length_c   1.000
_cell.angle_alpha   90.00
_cell.angle_beta   90.00
_cell.angle_gamma   90.00
#
_symmetry.space_group_name_H-M   'P 1'
#
loop_
_entity.id
_entity.type
_entity.pdbx_description
1 polymer ?
#
loop_
_entity_poly.entity_id
_entity_poly.type
_entity_poly.pdbx_seq_one_letter_code
_entity_poly.pdbx_strand_id
1 'polypeptide(L)'
;MEARQSMLDVVKNCLLSSGRSTYLHRLLYVGEHGLGRGGLEEFMKNVVSAQGDQLREEGLTGFLLVYQDHFIHLVEGSESTLTRHLQRVVDPGVEEAPKIKRVKVIFEATHINKRCLSSWTSRSASPPKLAAVPKAGAAVAETARQVDAVLGKTLRMLDALKKLPPGAPLSGPIALQLPEPELLEALLASPLVRDVRALLEEQRVPPRITLYEDVVWPMQSDFVPYDLLKQPAEQPEDDEPQDESQGKDEEEADEAGRSMSREGSGDQQRVEEEELEEEGDD
;
A
#
# COMPACT_ATOMS: atom_id res chain seq x y z
N MET A 1 -2.03 -38.87 9.04
CA MET A 1 -1.88 -37.66 9.87
C MET A 1 -1.77 -36.51 8.89
N GLU A 2 -2.87 -35.80 8.61
CA GLU A 2 -2.83 -34.66 7.69
C GLU A 2 -2.01 -33.54 8.34
N ALA A 3 -0.98 -33.06 7.63
CA ALA A 3 -0.17 -31.95 8.09
C ALA A 3 -1.09 -30.72 8.23
N ARG A 4 -1.02 -30.03 9.38
CA ARG A 4 -1.72 -28.76 9.59
C ARG A 4 -1.36 -27.80 8.45
N GLN A 5 -2.33 -27.48 7.60
CA GLN A 5 -2.17 -26.45 6.57
C GLN A 5 -2.47 -25.10 7.17
N SER A 6 -1.56 -24.14 7.00
CA SER A 6 -1.85 -22.75 7.32
C SER A 6 -2.68 -22.10 6.20
N MET A 7 -3.35 -20.99 6.51
CA MET A 7 -4.04 -20.17 5.51
C MET A 7 -3.09 -19.76 4.37
N LEU A 8 -1.82 -19.47 4.70
CA LEU A 8 -0.80 -19.11 3.73
C LEU A 8 -0.53 -20.27 2.76
N ASP A 9 -0.51 -21.51 3.23
CA ASP A 9 -0.30 -22.69 2.39
C ASP A 9 -1.48 -22.89 1.43
N VAL A 10 -2.72 -22.67 1.90
CA VAL A 10 -3.91 -22.70 1.05
C VAL A 10 -3.81 -21.63 -0.05
N VAL A 11 -3.47 -20.39 0.30
CA VAL A 11 -3.30 -19.30 -0.67
C VAL A 11 -2.21 -19.62 -1.69
N LYS A 12 -1.04 -20.09 -1.25
CA LYS A 12 0.06 -20.48 -2.15
C LYS A 12 -0.37 -21.61 -3.09
N ASN A 13 -1.05 -22.63 -2.57
CA ASN A 13 -1.55 -23.73 -3.38
C ASN A 13 -2.59 -23.26 -4.40
N CYS A 14 -3.48 -22.32 -4.04
CA CYS A 14 -4.43 -21.72 -4.97
C CYS A 14 -3.74 -20.91 -6.08
N LEU A 15 -2.73 -20.11 -5.73
CA LEU A 15 -1.95 -19.34 -6.69
C LEU A 15 -1.18 -20.27 -7.65
N LEU A 16 -0.48 -21.27 -7.11
CA LEU A 16 0.26 -22.27 -7.88
C LEU A 16 -0.66 -23.08 -8.80
N SER A 17 -1.83 -23.51 -8.30
CA SER A 17 -2.83 -24.21 -9.11
C SER A 17 -3.39 -23.35 -10.24
N SER A 18 -3.32 -22.01 -10.08
CA SER A 18 -3.70 -21.04 -11.11
C SER A 18 -2.54 -20.62 -12.02
N GLY A 19 -1.36 -21.23 -11.84
CA GLY A 19 -0.14 -20.92 -12.59
C GLY A 19 0.52 -19.58 -12.22
N ARG A 20 0.28 -19.07 -11.01
CA ARG A 20 0.70 -17.73 -10.58
C ARG A 20 1.59 -17.78 -9.35
N SER A 21 2.48 -16.80 -9.24
CA SER A 21 3.32 -16.61 -8.05
C SER A 21 2.74 -15.63 -7.04
N THR A 22 1.84 -14.74 -7.49
CA THR A 22 1.30 -13.64 -6.69
C THR A 22 -0.10 -13.24 -7.14
N TYR A 23 -0.75 -12.37 -6.38
CA TYR A 23 -2.04 -11.80 -6.73
C TYR A 23 -1.93 -10.86 -7.93
N LEU A 24 -3.00 -10.84 -8.72
CA LEU A 24 -3.13 -9.96 -9.86
C LEU A 24 -4.03 -8.78 -9.50
N HIS A 25 -3.71 -7.63 -10.06
CA HIS A 25 -4.43 -6.38 -9.87
C HIS A 25 -4.76 -5.83 -11.25
N ARG A 26 -5.85 -5.06 -11.34
CA ARG A 26 -6.26 -4.34 -12.54
C ARG A 26 -6.31 -2.86 -12.22
N LEU A 27 -5.61 -2.09 -13.02
CA LEU A 27 -5.58 -0.64 -12.91
C LEU A 27 -6.08 -0.04 -14.23
N LEU A 28 -7.05 0.87 -14.14
CA LEU A 28 -7.49 1.71 -15.24
C LEU A 28 -7.14 3.15 -14.88
N TYR A 29 -6.31 3.77 -15.70
CA TYR A 29 -5.92 5.16 -15.53
C TYR A 29 -5.96 5.90 -16.86
N VAL A 30 -6.14 7.21 -16.77
CA VAL A 30 -6.25 8.11 -17.92
C VAL A 30 -5.19 9.19 -17.80
N GLY A 31 -4.74 9.72 -18.94
CA GLY A 31 -3.76 10.79 -18.90
C GLY A 31 -3.74 11.66 -20.15
N GLU A 32 -3.04 12.77 -20.03
CA GLU A 32 -2.76 13.72 -21.11
C GLU A 32 -1.32 13.57 -21.58
N HIS A 33 -1.08 13.62 -22.89
CA HIS A 33 0.25 13.47 -23.48
C HIS A 33 0.51 14.47 -24.61
N GLY A 34 1.80 14.78 -24.83
CA GLY A 34 2.29 15.60 -25.95
C GLY A 34 3.04 14.82 -27.04
N LEU A 35 3.06 13.48 -26.95
CA LEU A 35 3.88 12.58 -27.76
C LEU A 35 3.38 12.29 -29.18
N GLY A 36 2.17 12.76 -29.52
CA GLY A 36 1.43 12.22 -30.65
C GLY A 36 1.07 10.74 -30.48
N ARG A 37 0.33 10.19 -31.45
CA ARG A 37 -0.23 8.82 -31.36
C ARG A 37 0.86 7.74 -31.37
N GLY A 38 1.72 7.75 -32.37
CA GLY A 38 2.78 6.73 -32.52
C GLY A 38 3.82 6.76 -31.40
N GLY A 39 4.24 7.97 -30.99
CA GLY A 39 5.22 8.13 -29.93
C GLY A 39 4.75 7.61 -28.57
N LEU A 40 3.47 7.80 -28.23
CA LEU A 40 2.91 7.26 -27.00
C LEU A 40 2.81 5.73 -27.02
N GLU A 41 2.37 5.15 -28.15
CA GLU A 41 2.28 3.70 -28.28
C GLU A 41 3.65 3.03 -28.13
N GLU A 42 4.69 3.58 -28.76
CA GLU A 42 6.05 3.10 -28.63
C GLU A 42 6.61 3.28 -27.21
N PHE A 43 6.40 4.45 -26.61
CA PHE A 43 6.79 4.72 -25.23
C PHE A 43 6.18 3.69 -24.26
N MET A 44 4.86 3.50 -24.30
CA MET A 44 4.16 2.57 -23.41
C MET A 44 4.56 1.12 -23.67
N LYS A 45 4.78 0.75 -24.93
CA LYS A 45 5.28 -0.57 -25.30
C LYS A 45 6.65 -0.84 -24.68
N ASN A 46 7.56 0.13 -24.72
CA ASN A 46 8.89 0.03 -24.12
C ASN A 46 8.83 -0.09 -22.60
N VAL A 47 7.96 0.69 -21.95
CA VAL A 47 7.76 0.61 -20.48
C VAL A 47 7.23 -0.77 -20.08
N VAL A 48 6.28 -1.32 -20.84
CA VAL A 48 5.68 -2.63 -20.58
C VAL A 48 6.66 -3.77 -20.86
N SER A 49 7.41 -3.72 -21.96
CA SER A 49 8.37 -4.78 -22.33
C SER A 49 9.58 -4.83 -21.38
N ALA A 50 10.04 -3.69 -20.89
CA ALA A 50 11.17 -3.61 -19.94
C ALA A 50 10.90 -4.28 -18.57
N GLN A 51 9.66 -4.70 -18.30
CA GLN A 51 9.27 -5.41 -17.08
C GLN A 51 9.33 -6.93 -17.25
N GLY A 52 9.22 -7.44 -18.48
CA GLY A 52 9.07 -8.87 -18.75
C GLY A 52 10.34 -9.71 -18.58
N ASP A 53 11.52 -9.09 -18.64
CA ASP A 53 12.81 -9.78 -18.56
C ASP A 53 13.29 -10.07 -17.12
N GLN A 54 12.58 -9.60 -16.09
CA GLN A 54 12.90 -9.93 -14.71
C GLN A 54 12.35 -11.31 -14.37
N LEU A 55 13.24 -12.30 -14.37
CA LEU A 55 13.02 -13.76 -14.49
C LEU A 55 11.97 -14.47 -13.60
N ARG A 56 11.17 -13.77 -12.79
CA ARG A 56 10.18 -14.37 -11.87
C ARG A 56 8.90 -13.56 -11.63
N GLU A 57 8.75 -12.40 -12.27
CA GLU A 57 7.56 -11.55 -12.07
C GLU A 57 6.45 -11.83 -13.08
N GLU A 58 5.20 -11.68 -12.64
CA GLU A 58 4.03 -11.70 -13.51
C GLU A 58 4.11 -10.55 -14.51
N GLY A 59 4.22 -10.87 -15.80
CA GLY A 59 4.24 -9.86 -16.86
C GLY A 59 2.99 -8.97 -16.87
N LEU A 60 3.16 -7.75 -17.39
CA LEU A 60 2.04 -6.83 -17.59
C LEU A 60 1.24 -7.22 -18.84
N THR A 61 -0.07 -7.30 -18.68
CA THR A 61 -1.02 -7.41 -19.78
C THR A 61 -1.93 -6.20 -19.77
N GLY A 62 -2.63 -5.92 -20.87
CA GLY A 62 -3.49 -4.74 -20.88
C GLY A 62 -3.86 -4.22 -22.25
N PHE A 63 -4.49 -3.06 -22.24
CA PHE A 63 -4.94 -2.34 -23.42
C PHE A 63 -4.66 -0.86 -23.27
N LEU A 64 -3.96 -0.30 -24.26
CA LEU A 64 -3.76 1.14 -24.40
C LEU A 64 -4.65 1.68 -25.52
N LEU A 65 -5.48 2.66 -25.18
CA LEU A 65 -6.26 3.45 -26.12
C LEU A 65 -5.65 4.84 -26.24
N VAL A 66 -5.26 5.21 -27.46
CA VAL A 66 -4.57 6.48 -27.74
C VAL A 66 -5.46 7.42 -28.55
N TYR A 67 -5.67 8.63 -28.03
CA TYR A 67 -6.32 9.74 -28.72
C TYR A 67 -5.27 10.74 -29.20
N GLN A 68 -5.69 11.95 -29.56
CA GLN A 68 -4.77 12.98 -30.04
C GLN A 68 -3.89 13.50 -28.90
N ASP A 69 -4.52 13.92 -27.79
CA ASP A 69 -3.86 14.54 -26.64
C ASP A 69 -4.12 13.78 -25.33
N HIS A 70 -4.92 12.71 -25.38
CA HIS A 70 -5.35 11.92 -24.23
C HIS A 70 -5.13 10.43 -24.46
N PHE A 71 -5.04 9.66 -23.39
CA PHE A 71 -4.98 8.21 -23.45
C PHE A 71 -5.73 7.56 -22.28
N ILE A 72 -6.11 6.30 -22.50
CA ILE A 72 -6.71 5.43 -21.49
C ILE A 72 -5.88 4.16 -21.46
N HIS A 73 -5.38 3.78 -20.30
CA HIS A 73 -4.57 2.59 -20.14
C HIS A 73 -5.16 1.67 -19.08
N LEU A 74 -5.55 0.48 -19.50
CA LEU A 74 -5.91 -0.62 -18.62
C LEU A 74 -4.73 -1.57 -18.54
N VAL A 75 -4.18 -1.77 -17.35
CA VAL A 75 -3.02 -2.63 -17.11
C VAL A 75 -3.35 -3.64 -16.02
N GLU A 76 -2.90 -4.87 -16.21
CA GLU A 76 -3.03 -5.96 -15.26
C GLU A 76 -1.68 -6.59 -14.98
N GLY A 77 -1.38 -6.81 -13.71
CA GLY A 77 -0.11 -7.36 -13.26
C GLY A 77 -0.06 -7.53 -11.76
N SER A 78 1.11 -7.90 -11.24
CA SER A 78 1.35 -7.87 -9.80
C SER A 78 1.42 -6.42 -9.29
N GLU A 79 1.20 -6.22 -7.99
CA GLU A 79 1.30 -4.91 -7.35
C GLU A 79 2.67 -4.24 -7.58
N SER A 80 3.77 -4.99 -7.43
CA SER A 80 5.12 -4.47 -7.63
C SER A 80 5.37 -4.04 -9.08
N THR A 81 4.94 -4.85 -10.05
CA THR A 81 5.11 -4.57 -11.47
C THR A 81 4.26 -3.37 -11.91
N LEU A 82 3.03 -3.23 -11.39
CA LEU A 82 2.17 -2.06 -11.64
C LEU A 82 2.74 -0.79 -11.04
N THR A 83 3.25 -0.85 -9.80
CA THR A 83 3.87 0.29 -9.13
C THR A 83 5.07 0.80 -9.93
N ARG A 84 5.97 -0.10 -10.33
CA ARG A 84 7.13 0.25 -11.16
C ARG A 84 6.71 0.79 -12.53
N HIS A 85 5.63 0.26 -13.10
CA HIS A 85 5.07 0.73 -14.36
C HIS A 85 4.61 2.18 -14.24
N LEU A 86 3.81 2.51 -13.23
CA LEU A 86 3.36 3.87 -12.98
C LEU A 86 4.52 4.83 -12.72
N GLN A 87 5.54 4.41 -11.97
CA GLN A 87 6.75 5.20 -11.74
C GLN A 87 7.42 5.60 -13.04
N ARG A 88 7.66 4.66 -13.95
CA ARG A 88 8.25 4.93 -15.27
C ARG A 88 7.39 5.82 -16.17
N VAL A 89 6.06 5.75 -16.00
CA VAL A 89 5.12 6.58 -16.77
C VAL A 89 5.14 8.04 -16.30
N VAL A 90 5.20 8.30 -15.00
CA VAL A 90 5.17 9.66 -14.46
C VAL A 90 6.56 10.31 -14.33
N ASP A 91 7.59 9.49 -14.23
CA ASP A 91 8.99 9.89 -14.11
C ASP A 91 9.85 9.10 -15.11
N PRO A 92 9.81 9.49 -16.40
CA PRO A 92 10.57 8.83 -17.46
C PRO A 92 12.08 9.08 -17.40
N GLY A 93 12.56 9.93 -16.48
CA GLY A 93 13.97 10.29 -16.30
C GLY A 93 14.32 11.73 -16.69
N VAL A 94 15.54 12.15 -16.33
CA VAL A 94 16.03 13.54 -16.34
C VAL A 94 16.21 14.13 -17.76
N GLU A 95 16.40 13.31 -18.78
CA GLU A 95 16.71 13.78 -20.15
C GLU A 95 15.48 13.99 -21.04
N GLU A 96 14.30 13.57 -20.62
CA GLU A 96 13.06 13.79 -21.37
C GLU A 96 12.11 14.66 -20.54
N ALA A 97 11.83 15.88 -21.02
CA ALA A 97 10.74 16.69 -20.47
C ALA A 97 9.47 15.82 -20.34
N PRO A 98 8.65 15.98 -19.27
CA PRO A 98 7.50 15.12 -19.03
C PRO A 98 6.51 15.21 -20.18
N LYS A 99 6.68 14.26 -21.10
CA LYS A 99 5.88 14.04 -22.29
C LYS A 99 4.45 13.63 -21.95
N ILE A 100 4.27 13.14 -20.72
CA ILE A 100 3.00 12.82 -20.08
C ILE A 100 2.77 13.85 -18.97
N LYS A 101 1.65 14.55 -19.04
CA LYS A 101 1.33 15.68 -18.15
C LYS A 101 0.56 15.19 -16.91
N ARG A 102 -0.78 15.22 -17.00
CA ARG A 102 -1.70 14.80 -15.94
C ARG A 102 -2.03 13.33 -16.10
N VAL A 103 -2.01 12.58 -15.01
CA VAL A 103 -2.35 11.15 -15.02
C VAL A 103 -3.17 10.83 -13.78
N LYS A 104 -4.35 10.24 -13.99
CA LYS A 104 -5.30 9.96 -12.91
C LYS A 104 -5.82 8.54 -12.95
N VAL A 105 -5.98 7.96 -11.77
CA VAL A 105 -6.54 6.62 -11.60
C VAL A 105 -8.05 6.69 -11.58
N ILE A 106 -8.68 5.96 -12.50
CA ILE A 106 -10.14 5.88 -12.62
C ILE A 106 -10.68 4.69 -11.82
N PHE A 107 -9.97 3.56 -11.86
CA PHE A 107 -10.41 2.33 -11.21
C PHE A 107 -9.24 1.44 -10.85
N GLU A 108 -9.30 0.86 -9.66
CA GLU A 108 -8.36 -0.14 -9.16
C GLU A 108 -9.14 -1.34 -8.62
N ALA A 109 -8.77 -2.54 -9.06
CA ALA A 109 -9.27 -3.79 -8.51
C ALA A 109 -8.09 -4.66 -8.07
N THR A 110 -8.09 -5.06 -6.81
CA THR A 110 -7.08 -5.95 -6.25
C THR A 110 -7.55 -7.40 -6.30
N HIS A 111 -6.61 -8.35 -6.28
CA HIS A 111 -6.89 -9.79 -6.20
C HIS A 111 -7.84 -10.32 -7.30
N ILE A 112 -7.65 -9.88 -8.54
CA ILE A 112 -8.50 -10.32 -9.65
C ILE A 112 -8.29 -11.80 -9.97
N ASN A 113 -9.40 -12.50 -10.21
CA ASN A 113 -9.36 -13.93 -10.53
C ASN A 113 -8.83 -14.21 -11.94
N LYS A 114 -9.05 -13.31 -12.91
CA LYS A 114 -8.67 -13.51 -14.31
C LYS A 114 -8.35 -12.19 -15.01
N ARG A 115 -7.31 -12.23 -15.86
CA ARG A 115 -6.94 -11.13 -16.77
C ARG A 115 -8.02 -10.90 -17.83
N CYS A 116 -8.26 -9.63 -18.17
CA CYS A 116 -9.12 -9.22 -19.28
C CYS A 116 -8.52 -9.59 -20.65
N LEU A 117 -7.19 -9.49 -20.77
CA LEU A 117 -6.44 -9.75 -21.99
C LEU A 117 -5.21 -10.60 -21.67
N SER A 118 -4.85 -11.51 -22.58
CA SER A 118 -3.69 -12.40 -22.44
C SER A 118 -2.37 -11.74 -22.81
N SER A 119 -2.40 -10.63 -23.55
CA SER A 119 -1.24 -9.87 -23.97
C SER A 119 -1.52 -8.37 -23.89
N TRP A 120 -0.46 -7.57 -23.87
CA TRP A 120 -0.58 -6.12 -23.99
C TRP A 120 -0.79 -5.72 -25.45
N THR A 121 -1.74 -4.81 -25.70
CA THR A 121 -2.05 -4.30 -27.05
C THR A 121 -2.37 -2.81 -27.03
N SER A 122 -2.09 -2.11 -28.12
CA SER A 122 -2.44 -0.70 -28.33
C SER A 122 -3.38 -0.50 -29.52
N ARG A 123 -4.23 0.52 -29.43
CA ARG A 123 -5.02 1.04 -30.54
C ARG A 123 -5.14 2.56 -30.46
N SER A 124 -4.97 3.19 -31.61
CA SER A 124 -5.36 4.57 -31.82
C SER A 124 -6.81 4.68 -32.26
N ALA A 125 -7.55 5.65 -31.72
CA ALA A 125 -8.92 5.94 -32.14
C ALA A 125 -9.24 7.44 -32.14
N SER A 126 -10.30 7.82 -32.87
CA SER A 126 -10.87 9.16 -32.85
C SER A 126 -12.33 9.07 -32.38
N PRO A 127 -12.60 9.18 -31.08
CA PRO A 127 -13.95 9.10 -30.54
C PRO A 127 -14.83 10.26 -31.06
N PRO A 128 -16.17 10.08 -31.06
CA PRO A 128 -17.10 11.17 -31.32
C PRO A 128 -16.98 12.25 -30.25
N LYS A 129 -17.17 13.52 -30.65
CA LYS A 129 -17.19 14.64 -29.70
C LYS A 129 -18.51 14.68 -28.95
N LEU A 130 -18.45 14.97 -27.66
CA LEU A 130 -19.65 15.11 -26.85
C LEU A 130 -20.37 16.44 -27.16
N ALA A 131 -21.69 16.40 -27.34
CA ALA A 131 -22.48 17.60 -27.64
C ALA A 131 -22.57 18.57 -26.44
N ALA A 132 -22.51 18.05 -25.22
CA ALA A 132 -22.51 18.82 -23.98
C ALA A 132 -21.21 18.54 -23.21
N VAL A 133 -20.30 19.52 -23.19
CA VAL A 133 -19.03 19.39 -22.47
C VAL A 133 -19.31 19.36 -20.96
N PRO A 134 -18.81 18.35 -20.22
CA PRO A 134 -19.01 18.29 -18.78
C PRO A 134 -18.28 19.46 -18.11
N LYS A 135 -18.86 20.02 -17.05
CA LYS A 135 -18.23 21.12 -16.31
C LYS A 135 -17.02 20.60 -15.53
N ALA A 136 -15.88 21.28 -15.66
CA ALA A 136 -14.72 21.06 -14.80
C ALA A 136 -15.08 21.38 -13.34
N GLY A 137 -14.63 20.55 -12.39
CA GLY A 137 -14.95 20.72 -10.96
C GLY A 137 -16.41 20.43 -10.60
N ALA A 138 -17.04 19.50 -11.31
CA ALA A 138 -18.40 19.07 -11.01
C ALA A 138 -18.52 18.47 -9.58
N ALA A 139 -19.73 18.48 -9.02
CA ALA A 139 -20.01 17.87 -7.73
C ALA A 139 -19.67 16.37 -7.71
N VAL A 140 -19.44 15.82 -6.52
CA VAL A 140 -19.06 14.40 -6.29
C VAL A 140 -19.94 13.42 -7.08
N ALA A 141 -21.26 13.60 -7.03
CA ALA A 141 -22.20 12.74 -7.74
C ALA A 141 -22.01 12.77 -9.27
N GLU A 142 -21.64 13.91 -9.83
CA GLU A 142 -21.42 14.06 -11.27
C GLU A 142 -20.05 13.50 -11.68
N THR A 143 -18.99 13.73 -10.89
CA THR A 143 -17.69 13.07 -11.12
C THR A 143 -17.82 11.54 -11.03
N ALA A 144 -18.59 11.02 -10.08
CA ALA A 144 -18.85 9.57 -9.98
C ALA A 144 -19.52 9.01 -11.25
N ARG A 145 -20.57 9.70 -11.76
CA ARG A 145 -21.20 9.32 -13.04
C ARG A 145 -20.22 9.36 -14.21
N GLN A 146 -19.32 10.33 -14.24
CA GLN A 146 -18.30 10.44 -15.27
C GLN A 146 -17.31 9.27 -15.21
N VAL A 147 -16.87 8.89 -14.01
CA VAL A 147 -16.03 7.71 -13.77
C VAL A 147 -16.73 6.44 -14.24
N ASP A 148 -18.00 6.24 -13.83
CA ASP A 148 -18.80 5.08 -14.24
C ASP A 148 -19.00 5.02 -15.76
N ALA A 149 -19.20 6.18 -16.40
CA ALA A 149 -19.35 6.26 -17.84
C ALA A 149 -18.06 5.85 -18.57
N VAL A 150 -16.88 6.34 -18.14
CA VAL A 150 -15.59 5.94 -18.71
C VAL A 150 -15.34 4.45 -18.49
N LEU A 151 -15.45 3.98 -17.24
CA LEU A 151 -15.20 2.58 -16.89
C LEU A 151 -16.14 1.65 -17.67
N GLY A 152 -17.44 1.94 -17.67
CA GLY A 152 -18.45 1.14 -18.34
C GLY A 152 -18.29 1.13 -19.86
N LYS A 153 -17.85 2.24 -20.48
CA LYS A 153 -17.52 2.31 -21.91
C LYS A 153 -16.27 1.51 -22.24
N THR A 154 -15.19 1.67 -21.48
CA THR A 154 -13.94 0.93 -21.67
C THR A 154 -14.16 -0.59 -21.55
N LEU A 155 -14.91 -1.05 -20.55
CA LEU A 155 -15.18 -2.49 -20.38
C LEU A 155 -16.04 -3.06 -21.53
N ARG A 156 -17.11 -2.35 -21.93
CA ARG A 156 -17.95 -2.75 -23.08
C ARG A 156 -17.15 -2.78 -24.38
N MET A 157 -16.28 -1.80 -24.59
CA MET A 157 -15.37 -1.76 -25.73
C MET A 157 -14.42 -2.97 -25.72
N LEU A 158 -13.82 -3.33 -24.58
CA LEU A 158 -12.95 -4.49 -24.47
C LEU A 158 -13.69 -5.80 -24.77
N ASP A 159 -14.93 -5.94 -24.33
CA ASP A 159 -15.74 -7.12 -24.65
C ASP A 159 -16.14 -7.19 -26.13
N ALA A 160 -16.34 -6.05 -26.78
CA ALA A 160 -16.52 -5.99 -28.23
C ALA A 160 -15.21 -6.31 -28.97
N LEU A 161 -14.07 -5.84 -28.47
CA LEU A 161 -12.75 -6.07 -29.06
C LEU A 161 -12.37 -7.55 -29.06
N LYS A 162 -12.73 -8.31 -28.02
CA LYS A 162 -12.52 -9.78 -27.96
C LYS A 162 -13.23 -10.54 -29.09
N LYS A 163 -14.28 -9.96 -29.68
CA LYS A 163 -15.07 -10.55 -30.78
C LYS A 163 -14.54 -10.14 -32.16
N LEU A 164 -13.68 -9.14 -32.23
CA LEU A 164 -13.10 -8.66 -33.47
C LEU A 164 -11.82 -9.44 -33.84
N PRO A 165 -11.48 -9.52 -35.13
CA PRO A 165 -10.19 -10.05 -35.54
C PRO A 165 -9.05 -9.16 -35.05
N PRO A 166 -7.86 -9.73 -34.77
CA PRO A 166 -6.69 -8.97 -34.40
C PRO A 166 -6.35 -7.92 -35.47
N GLY A 167 -6.17 -6.67 -35.06
CA GLY A 167 -5.82 -5.56 -35.97
C GLY A 167 -7.01 -4.84 -36.60
N ALA A 168 -8.25 -5.25 -36.33
CA ALA A 168 -9.42 -4.52 -36.80
C ALA A 168 -9.44 -3.06 -36.30
N PRO A 169 -9.78 -2.09 -37.16
CA PRO A 169 -9.94 -0.71 -36.75
C PRO A 169 -11.10 -0.56 -35.76
N LEU A 170 -10.98 0.38 -34.82
CA LEU A 170 -12.04 0.74 -33.87
C LEU A 170 -13.07 1.65 -34.56
N SER A 171 -13.81 1.11 -35.52
CA SER A 171 -14.81 1.83 -36.33
C SER A 171 -16.23 1.29 -36.14
N GLY A 172 -17.21 2.06 -36.61
CA GLY A 172 -18.62 1.66 -36.59
C GLY A 172 -19.22 1.60 -35.18
N PRO A 173 -19.95 0.53 -34.80
CA PRO A 173 -20.63 0.44 -33.50
C PRO A 173 -19.70 0.53 -32.28
N ILE A 174 -18.44 0.13 -32.43
CA ILE A 174 -17.44 0.19 -31.35
C ILE A 174 -16.98 1.61 -31.09
N ALA A 175 -17.00 2.48 -32.10
CA ALA A 175 -16.65 3.89 -31.94
C ALA A 175 -17.58 4.60 -30.95
N LEU A 176 -18.85 4.17 -30.85
CA LEU A 176 -19.82 4.69 -29.87
C LEU A 176 -19.55 4.23 -28.43
N GLN A 177 -18.74 3.20 -28.25
CA GLN A 177 -18.32 2.70 -26.93
C GLN A 177 -16.99 3.31 -26.48
N LEU A 178 -16.37 4.17 -27.30
CA LEU A 178 -15.14 4.86 -26.92
C LEU A 178 -15.48 5.99 -25.94
N PRO A 179 -14.75 6.13 -24.83
CA PRO A 179 -14.88 7.30 -23.96
C PRO A 179 -14.56 8.60 -24.71
N GLU A 180 -15.39 9.62 -24.52
CA GLU A 180 -15.21 10.90 -25.18
C GLU A 180 -14.04 11.69 -24.56
N PRO A 181 -13.29 12.46 -25.37
CA PRO A 181 -12.14 13.21 -24.87
C PRO A 181 -12.56 14.33 -23.93
N GLU A 182 -13.74 14.93 -24.13
CA GLU A 182 -14.29 15.94 -23.21
C GLU A 182 -14.58 15.37 -21.82
N LEU A 183 -14.97 14.08 -21.75
CA LEU A 183 -15.18 13.36 -20.49
C LEU A 183 -13.85 13.09 -19.78
N LEU A 184 -12.82 12.71 -20.53
CA LEU A 184 -11.47 12.52 -20.00
C LEU A 184 -10.91 13.83 -19.44
N GLU A 185 -11.07 14.94 -20.17
CA GLU A 185 -10.60 16.25 -19.72
C GLU A 185 -11.28 16.69 -18.42
N ALA A 186 -12.59 16.47 -18.30
CA ALA A 186 -13.32 16.77 -17.07
C ALA A 186 -12.80 15.97 -15.85
N LEU A 187 -12.50 14.68 -16.04
CA LEU A 187 -11.91 13.84 -14.99
C LEU A 187 -10.48 14.26 -14.65
N LEU A 188 -9.66 14.57 -15.66
CA LEU A 188 -8.30 15.06 -15.48
C LEU A 188 -8.27 16.41 -14.74
N ALA A 189 -9.27 17.27 -14.94
CA ALA A 189 -9.41 18.52 -14.20
C ALA A 189 -9.99 18.35 -12.78
N SER A 190 -10.74 17.27 -12.51
CA SER A 190 -11.46 17.10 -11.23
C SER A 190 -10.52 16.74 -10.06
N PRO A 191 -10.47 17.52 -8.96
CA PRO A 191 -9.62 17.21 -7.81
C PRO A 191 -10.05 15.94 -7.05
N LEU A 192 -11.26 15.45 -7.30
CA LEU A 192 -11.83 14.27 -6.65
C LEU A 192 -11.27 12.95 -7.21
N VAL A 193 -10.68 12.99 -8.41
CA VAL A 193 -10.07 11.81 -9.04
C VAL A 193 -8.59 11.78 -8.66
N ARG A 194 -8.15 10.64 -8.12
CA ARG A 194 -6.82 10.46 -7.57
C ARG A 194 -5.74 10.58 -8.65
N ASP A 195 -4.72 11.40 -8.37
CA ASP A 195 -3.53 11.54 -9.21
C ASP A 195 -2.56 10.38 -8.99
N VAL A 196 -1.91 9.91 -10.06
CA VAL A 196 -0.96 8.79 -10.00
C VAL A 196 0.28 9.14 -9.17
N ARG A 197 0.76 10.39 -9.22
CA ARG A 197 1.93 10.82 -8.42
C ARG A 197 1.60 10.76 -6.94
N ALA A 198 0.42 11.26 -6.56
CA ALA A 198 -0.07 11.17 -5.18
C ALA A 198 -0.25 9.71 -4.72
N LEU A 199 -0.74 8.82 -5.59
CA LEU A 199 -0.83 7.39 -5.29
C LEU A 199 0.55 6.77 -5.01
N LEU A 200 1.55 7.09 -5.83
CA LEU A 200 2.91 6.57 -5.68
C LEU A 200 3.61 7.10 -4.42
N GLU A 201 3.30 8.33 -4.01
CA GLU A 201 3.78 8.91 -2.75
C GLU A 201 3.16 8.19 -1.54
N GLU A 202 1.85 7.92 -1.57
CA GLU A 202 1.16 7.16 -0.52
C GLU A 202 1.76 5.76 -0.35
N GLN A 203 2.06 5.07 -1.45
CA GLN A 203 2.67 3.72 -1.41
C GLN A 203 4.10 3.69 -0.86
N ARG A 204 4.80 4.84 -0.84
CA ARG A 204 6.14 4.93 -0.21
C ARG A 204 6.07 5.06 1.31
N VAL A 205 4.91 5.47 1.84
CA VAL A 205 4.71 5.61 3.28
C VAL A 205 4.20 4.27 3.82
N PRO A 206 4.93 3.60 4.73
CA PRO A 206 4.44 2.37 5.33
C PRO A 206 3.11 2.65 6.06
N PRO A 207 2.08 1.80 5.88
CA PRO A 207 0.80 2.02 6.52
C PRO A 207 0.98 2.02 8.03
N ARG A 208 0.57 3.09 8.70
CA ARG A 208 0.46 3.12 10.16
C ARG A 208 -0.80 2.37 10.56
N ILE A 209 -0.70 1.06 10.66
CA ILE A 209 -1.76 0.24 11.24
C ILE A 209 -1.74 0.52 12.74
N THR A 210 -2.77 1.21 13.23
CA THR A 210 -3.00 1.36 14.66
C THR A 210 -4.01 0.30 15.04
N LEU A 211 -3.56 -0.77 15.67
CA LEU A 211 -4.47 -1.78 16.18
C LEU A 211 -5.17 -1.22 17.41
N TYR A 212 -6.37 -1.70 17.68
CA TYR A 212 -7.10 -1.33 18.89
C TYR A 212 -6.23 -1.55 20.14
N GLU A 213 -5.51 -2.67 20.17
CA GLU A 213 -4.56 -3.08 21.21
C GLU A 213 -3.43 -2.06 21.42
N ASP A 214 -3.02 -1.33 20.38
CA ASP A 214 -1.99 -0.29 20.46
C ASP A 214 -2.50 1.00 21.13
N VAL A 215 -3.83 1.19 21.17
CA VAL A 215 -4.49 2.38 21.75
C VAL A 215 -4.95 2.13 23.18
N VAL A 216 -5.31 0.89 23.52
CA VAL A 216 -5.83 0.52 24.85
C VAL A 216 -4.77 0.04 25.82
N TRP A 217 -3.53 0.52 25.67
CA TRP A 217 -2.52 0.32 26.71
C TRP A 217 -2.69 1.34 27.86
N PRO A 218 -2.67 0.90 29.14
CA PRO A 218 -2.51 -0.47 29.63
C PRO A 218 -3.75 -1.34 29.41
N MET A 219 -3.55 -2.63 29.13
CA MET A 219 -4.61 -3.64 29.04
C MET A 219 -5.62 -3.43 30.17
N GLN A 220 -6.91 -3.39 29.83
CA GLN A 220 -7.97 -3.29 30.82
C GLN A 220 -7.79 -4.41 31.86
N SER A 221 -7.96 -4.02 33.11
CA SER A 221 -7.89 -4.85 34.32
C SER A 221 -8.43 -6.26 34.14
N ASP A 222 -9.51 -6.38 33.41
CA ASP A 222 -10.34 -7.57 33.30
C ASP A 222 -9.67 -8.70 32.48
N PHE A 223 -8.59 -8.40 31.76
CA PHE A 223 -7.79 -9.38 30.99
C PHE A 223 -6.52 -9.85 31.71
N VAL A 224 -6.18 -9.27 32.87
CA VAL A 224 -5.05 -9.71 33.69
C VAL A 224 -5.59 -10.55 34.84
N PRO A 225 -5.29 -11.87 34.90
CA PRO A 225 -5.65 -12.68 36.07
C PRO A 225 -4.96 -12.10 37.31
N TYR A 226 -5.73 -11.42 38.16
CA TYR A 226 -5.24 -10.66 39.32
C TYR A 226 -4.61 -11.50 40.44
N ASP A 227 -4.58 -12.82 40.30
CA ASP A 227 -4.23 -13.74 41.37
C ASP A 227 -3.05 -14.67 41.04
N LEU A 228 -2.41 -14.54 39.88
CA LEU A 228 -1.21 -15.34 39.56
C LEU A 228 -0.01 -15.02 40.45
N LEU A 229 0.08 -13.79 40.98
CA LEU A 229 1.18 -13.33 41.82
C LEU A 229 0.80 -13.15 43.30
N LYS A 230 -0.43 -13.52 43.68
CA LYS A 230 -0.89 -13.45 45.08
C LYS A 230 -0.82 -14.78 45.81
N GLN A 231 -0.49 -15.87 45.11
CA GLN A 231 -0.14 -17.09 45.81
C GLN A 231 1.12 -16.79 46.63
N PRO A 232 1.09 -16.92 47.97
CA PRO A 232 2.31 -16.96 48.73
C PRO A 232 3.16 -18.03 48.08
N ALA A 233 4.42 -17.72 47.74
CA ALA A 233 5.36 -18.77 47.38
C ALA A 233 5.22 -19.84 48.47
N GLU A 234 4.87 -21.07 48.08
CA GLU A 234 4.98 -22.21 48.99
C GLU A 234 6.41 -22.15 49.51
N GLN A 235 6.55 -21.88 50.80
CA GLN A 235 7.86 -21.83 51.42
C GLN A 235 8.49 -23.20 51.10
N PRO A 236 9.69 -23.25 50.51
CA PRO A 236 10.37 -24.51 50.36
C PRO A 236 10.44 -25.11 51.77
N GLU A 237 9.90 -26.33 51.94
CA GLU A 237 10.11 -27.07 53.17
C GLU A 237 11.62 -27.11 53.39
N ASP A 238 12.07 -26.54 54.50
CA ASP A 238 13.47 -26.56 54.91
C ASP A 238 13.85 -28.03 55.14
N ASP A 239 14.30 -28.72 54.09
CA ASP A 239 15.06 -29.97 54.19
C ASP A 239 16.43 -29.60 54.76
N GLU A 240 16.49 -29.33 56.08
CA GLU A 240 17.75 -29.32 56.81
C GLU A 240 18.29 -30.76 56.85
N PRO A 241 19.47 -31.04 56.28
CA PRO A 241 20.09 -32.34 56.42
C PRO A 241 20.49 -32.54 57.88
N GLN A 242 19.94 -33.58 58.50
CA GLN A 242 20.35 -34.03 59.84
C GLN A 242 21.82 -34.48 59.78
N ASP A 243 22.70 -33.66 60.37
CA ASP A 243 24.12 -33.94 60.52
C ASP A 243 24.34 -34.88 61.72
N GLU A 244 24.56 -36.16 61.44
CA GLU A 244 25.08 -37.11 62.42
C GLU A 244 26.60 -36.95 62.54
N SER A 245 27.06 -36.12 63.47
CA SER A 245 28.38 -36.29 64.05
C SER A 245 28.42 -35.91 65.53
N GLN A 246 28.28 -36.93 66.38
CA GLN A 246 28.70 -36.87 67.77
C GLN A 246 30.22 -37.04 67.85
N GLY A 247 30.90 -36.10 68.51
CA GLY A 247 32.09 -36.42 69.30
C GLY A 247 33.16 -35.33 69.44
N LYS A 248 33.12 -34.65 70.61
CA LYS A 248 34.26 -34.25 71.48
C LYS A 248 35.21 -33.14 70.98
N ASP A 249 35.70 -32.18 71.76
CA ASP A 249 35.69 -31.86 73.21
C ASP A 249 35.93 -30.33 73.38
N GLU A 250 35.71 -29.87 74.61
CA GLU A 250 35.80 -28.53 75.25
C GLU A 250 37.10 -27.72 74.94
N GLU A 251 37.13 -26.38 74.97
CA GLU A 251 37.47 -25.53 76.15
C GLU A 251 37.26 -23.99 75.89
N GLU A 252 36.92 -23.24 76.95
CA GLU A 252 36.67 -21.77 77.11
C GLU A 252 37.86 -20.84 76.70
N ALA A 253 37.77 -19.50 76.50
CA ALA A 253 37.10 -18.45 77.27
C ALA A 253 37.06 -17.05 76.55
N ASP A 254 36.04 -16.23 76.92
CA ASP A 254 35.97 -14.77 77.20
C ASP A 254 36.62 -13.70 76.26
N GLU A 255 36.17 -12.45 76.09
CA GLU A 255 35.30 -11.55 76.87
C GLU A 255 34.78 -10.36 76.00
N ALA A 256 33.54 -9.92 76.30
CA ALA A 256 32.94 -8.57 76.30
C ALA A 256 33.36 -7.40 75.36
N GLY A 257 32.36 -6.66 74.83
CA GLY A 257 32.60 -5.28 74.33
C GLY A 257 31.49 -4.50 73.59
N ARG A 258 30.35 -4.25 74.25
CA ARG A 258 29.42 -3.09 74.11
C ARG A 258 29.57 -2.03 72.98
N SER A 259 28.48 -1.92 72.20
CA SER A 259 27.59 -0.74 72.00
C SER A 259 28.00 0.53 71.23
N MET A 260 27.01 0.97 70.42
CA MET A 260 26.56 2.34 70.09
C MET A 260 27.18 3.13 68.92
N SER A 261 26.30 3.34 67.92
CA SER A 261 25.80 4.62 67.41
C SER A 261 26.80 5.68 66.96
N ARG A 262 26.64 6.14 65.71
CA ARG A 262 26.57 7.60 65.45
C ARG A 262 25.97 7.95 64.10
N GLU A 263 24.95 8.81 64.19
CA GLU A 263 24.36 9.62 63.14
C GLU A 263 25.32 10.70 62.62
N GLY A 264 24.95 11.26 61.48
CA GLY A 264 25.19 12.66 61.11
C GLY A 264 25.74 12.83 59.69
N SER A 265 25.39 13.84 58.90
CA SER A 265 24.47 14.98 59.03
C SER A 265 24.50 15.74 57.68
N GLY A 266 23.41 16.47 57.40
CA GLY A 266 23.38 17.69 56.58
C GLY A 266 23.20 17.49 55.07
N ASP A 267 22.47 18.33 54.32
CA ASP A 267 21.61 19.51 54.55
C ASP A 267 20.91 19.71 53.18
N GLN A 268 19.57 19.83 53.07
CA GLN A 268 18.79 21.09 52.94
C GLN A 268 19.54 22.23 52.24
N GLN A 269 19.01 23.02 51.30
CA GLN A 269 17.68 23.25 50.72
C GLN A 269 17.86 24.27 49.57
N ARG A 270 16.99 24.20 48.54
CA ARG A 270 16.16 25.31 47.97
C ARG A 270 16.87 26.61 47.48
N VAL A 271 16.57 27.15 46.29
CA VAL A 271 15.47 28.12 46.03
C VAL A 271 15.50 28.63 44.56
N GLU A 272 14.29 28.67 43.94
CA GLU A 272 13.65 29.61 42.94
C GLU A 272 14.38 30.01 41.64
N GLU A 273 13.81 29.83 40.43
CA GLU A 273 12.63 30.45 39.74
C GLU A 273 12.87 31.84 39.10
N GLU A 274 12.10 32.12 38.04
CA GLU A 274 12.06 33.27 37.08
C GLU A 274 12.87 33.07 35.77
N GLU A 275 12.30 32.74 34.60
CA GLU A 275 11.21 33.31 33.75
C GLU A 275 11.52 34.60 32.96
N LEU A 276 11.12 34.56 31.67
CA LEU A 276 10.85 35.61 30.67
C LEU A 276 12.05 36.12 29.84
N GLU A 277 12.11 35.75 28.54
CA GLU A 277 11.61 36.50 27.35
C GLU A 277 12.62 37.59 26.94
N GLU A 278 12.96 37.90 25.68
CA GLU A 278 12.12 38.04 24.49
C GLU A 278 13.03 38.17 23.24
N GLU A 279 12.36 38.27 22.10
CA GLU A 279 12.77 38.31 20.69
C GLU A 279 13.82 39.35 20.26
N GLY A 280 14.35 39.15 19.05
CA GLY A 280 15.08 40.16 18.29
C GLY A 280 15.31 39.74 16.84
N ASP A 281 14.40 40.19 15.96
CA ASP A 281 14.51 40.29 14.49
C ASP A 281 15.82 40.95 14.03
N ASP A 282 16.44 40.39 12.98
CA ASP A 282 16.86 41.08 11.73
C ASP A 282 17.34 40.05 10.67
#